data_AF-A0A1G0JRW4-F1
#
_entry.id   AF-A0A1G0JRW4-F1
#
_cell.length_a   1.000
_cell.length_b   1.000
_cell.length_c   1.000
_cell.angle_alpha   90.00
_cell.angle_beta   90.00
_cell.angle_gamma   90.00
#
_symmetry.space_group_name_H-M   'P 1'
#
loop_
_entity.id
_entity.type
_entity.pdbx_description
1 polymer ?
#
loop_
_entity_poly.entity_id
_entity_poly.type
_entity_poly.pdbx_seq_one_letter_code
_entity_poly.pdbx_strand_id
1 'polypeptide(L)'
;MANGTGPNFGATLRPLYTERSQRMYVIPENELNQISHLNTLSTIFFSVGSALISIAIGVWVDAAFQTEPISATAEVLKSVVLPIIVVLGVLCYAGGIWQICARKSMLNTIKKESRELGGSN
;
A
#
# COMPACT_ATOMS: atom_id res chain seq x y z
N MET A 1 0.85 -64.52 18.34
CA MET A 1 0.58 -64.21 19.77
C MET A 1 1.93 -64.36 20.48
N ALA A 2 2.53 -63.41 21.19
CA ALA A 2 2.12 -62.19 21.91
C ALA A 2 3.01 -60.99 21.48
N ASN A 3 2.49 -59.79 21.24
CA ASN A 3 2.16 -58.71 22.19
C ASN A 3 3.32 -58.30 23.12
N GLY A 4 3.94 -57.16 22.79
CA GLY A 4 4.90 -56.42 23.61
C GLY A 4 4.77 -54.93 23.30
N THR A 5 4.08 -54.23 24.18
CA THR A 5 3.58 -52.85 24.10
C THR A 5 4.62 -51.80 24.50
N GLY A 6 4.67 -50.69 23.75
CA GLY A 6 5.21 -49.40 24.21
C GLY A 6 5.68 -48.52 23.04
N PRO A 7 5.09 -47.32 22.80
CA PRO A 7 5.65 -46.38 21.85
C PRO A 7 6.95 -45.84 22.43
N ASN A 8 8.08 -46.31 21.92
CA ASN A 8 9.36 -45.67 22.18
C ASN A 8 9.33 -44.31 21.47
N PHE A 9 8.98 -43.26 22.21
CA PHE A 9 9.24 -41.88 21.84
C PHE A 9 10.74 -41.60 21.90
N GLY A 10 11.53 -42.34 21.11
CA GLY A 10 12.80 -41.82 20.66
C GLY A 10 12.45 -40.62 19.81
N ALA A 11 12.70 -39.41 20.31
CA ALA A 11 12.58 -38.17 19.56
C ALA A 11 13.51 -38.28 18.35
N THR A 12 12.98 -38.87 17.27
CA THR A 12 13.71 -39.05 16.03
C THR A 12 13.60 -37.70 15.35
N LEU A 13 14.51 -36.80 15.71
CA LEU A 13 14.68 -35.53 15.02
C LEU A 13 15.00 -35.88 13.57
N ARG A 14 14.00 -35.79 12.67
CA ARG A 14 14.24 -35.72 11.24
C ARG A 14 14.59 -34.26 10.95
N PRO A 15 15.86 -33.89 10.73
CA PRO A 15 16.18 -32.56 10.23
C PRO A 15 15.52 -32.44 8.86
N LEU A 16 14.43 -31.67 8.80
CA LEU A 16 13.88 -31.22 7.53
C LEU A 16 14.88 -30.19 7.02
N TYR A 17 15.78 -30.60 6.13
CA TYR A 17 16.57 -29.66 5.35
C TYR A 17 15.59 -28.93 4.42
N THR A 18 14.92 -27.89 4.95
CA THR A 18 14.21 -26.92 4.15
C THR A 18 15.27 -26.11 3.42
N GLU A 19 15.54 -26.50 2.19
CA GLU A 19 16.19 -25.61 1.25
C GLU A 19 15.24 -24.43 1.02
N ARG A 20 15.65 -23.23 1.45
CA ARG A 20 14.96 -22.01 1.07
C ARG A 20 15.34 -21.76 -0.39
N SER A 21 14.44 -22.08 -1.33
CA SER A 21 14.63 -21.65 -2.72
C SER A 21 14.57 -20.12 -2.76
N GLN A 22 15.72 -19.46 -2.61
CA GLN A 22 15.83 -18.03 -2.80
C GLN A 22 15.67 -17.77 -4.29
N ARG A 23 14.46 -17.36 -4.69
CA ARG A 23 14.22 -16.84 -6.04
C ARG A 23 14.91 -15.50 -6.13
N MET A 24 16.12 -15.50 -6.69
CA MET A 24 16.87 -14.29 -6.98
C MET A 24 16.38 -13.76 -8.32
N TYR A 25 15.58 -12.70 -8.27
CA TYR A 25 15.11 -11.99 -9.46
C TYR A 25 16.20 -11.02 -9.90
N VAL A 26 16.67 -11.13 -11.15
CA VAL A 26 17.57 -10.14 -11.73
C VAL A 26 16.73 -8.95 -12.12
N ILE A 27 16.79 -7.87 -11.33
CA ILE A 27 16.05 -6.64 -11.59
C ILE A 27 17.06 -5.59 -12.09
N PRO A 28 16.92 -5.11 -13.33
CA PRO A 28 17.72 -4.00 -13.85
C PRO A 28 17.62 -2.74 -12.98
N GLU A 29 18.71 -1.99 -12.85
CA GLU A 29 18.73 -0.74 -12.03
C GLU A 29 17.68 0.28 -12.48
N ASN A 30 17.40 0.35 -13.78
CA ASN A 30 16.35 1.20 -14.33
C ASN A 30 14.95 0.84 -13.77
N GLU A 31 14.64 -0.45 -13.66
CA GLU A 31 13.36 -0.90 -13.12
C GLU A 31 13.27 -0.66 -11.61
N LEU A 32 14.37 -0.85 -10.88
CA LEU A 32 14.44 -0.48 -9.45
C LEU A 32 14.17 1.01 -9.23
N ASN A 33 14.78 1.88 -10.04
CA ASN A 33 14.53 3.32 -9.99
C ASN A 33 13.07 3.65 -10.30
N GLN A 34 12.48 3.01 -11.32
CA GLN A 34 11.06 3.18 -11.62
C GLN A 34 10.16 2.76 -10.44
N ILE A 35 10.39 1.59 -9.84
CA ILE A 35 9.62 1.14 -8.65
C ILE A 35 9.74 2.16 -7.51
N SER A 36 10.94 2.67 -7.28
CA SER A 36 11.22 3.69 -6.26
C SER A 36 10.43 4.98 -6.55
N HIS A 37 10.46 5.48 -7.79
CA HIS A 37 9.68 6.64 -8.21
C HIS A 37 8.17 6.43 -8.03
N LEU A 38 7.65 5.26 -8.41
CA LEU A 38 6.23 4.94 -8.23
C LEU A 38 5.82 4.99 -6.74
N ASN A 39 6.70 4.50 -5.85
CA ASN A 39 6.44 4.50 -4.40
C ASN A 39 6.48 5.91 -3.80
N THR A 40 7.47 6.71 -4.17
CA THR A 40 7.59 8.10 -3.73
C THR A 40 6.39 8.91 -4.20
N LEU A 41 5.99 8.78 -5.47
CA LEU A 41 4.85 9.50 -6.01
C LEU A 41 3.54 9.10 -5.33
N SER A 42 3.35 7.80 -5.06
CA SER A 42 2.19 7.30 -4.31
C SER A 42 2.15 7.89 -2.89
N THR A 43 3.29 7.95 -2.21
CA THR A 43 3.40 8.53 -0.86
C THR A 43 3.07 10.02 -0.84
N ILE A 44 3.53 10.77 -1.84
CA ILE A 44 3.21 12.19 -1.99
C ILE A 44 1.70 12.37 -2.20
N PHE A 45 1.09 11.61 -3.10
CA PHE A 45 -0.35 11.70 -3.36
C PHE A 45 -1.19 11.39 -2.13
N PHE A 46 -0.86 10.34 -1.37
CA PHE A 46 -1.59 10.03 -0.14
C PHE A 46 -1.35 11.06 0.95
N SER A 47 -0.14 11.59 1.09
CA SER A 47 0.17 12.65 2.06
C SER A 47 -0.61 13.93 1.77
N VAL A 48 -0.59 14.39 0.51
CA VAL A 48 -1.33 15.59 0.08
C VAL A 48 -2.83 15.36 0.22
N GLY A 49 -3.35 14.22 -0.25
CA GLY A 49 -4.76 13.89 -0.12
C GLY A 49 -5.22 13.85 1.34
N SER A 50 -4.43 13.24 2.22
CA SER A 50 -4.74 13.17 3.66
C SER A 50 -4.74 14.55 4.30
N ALA A 51 -3.78 15.41 3.96
CA ALA A 51 -3.70 16.77 4.49
C ALA A 51 -4.93 17.59 4.08
N LEU A 52 -5.31 17.56 2.80
CA LEU A 52 -6.47 18.30 2.28
C LEU A 52 -7.78 17.84 2.94
N ILE A 53 -7.99 16.53 3.05
CA ILE A 53 -9.19 15.97 3.70
C ILE A 53 -9.20 16.31 5.20
N SER A 54 -8.05 16.22 5.88
CA SER A 54 -7.96 16.53 7.30
C SER A 54 -8.28 18.00 7.59
N ILE A 55 -7.83 18.92 6.73
CA ILE A 55 -8.19 20.34 6.83
C ILE A 55 -9.71 20.52 6.67
N ALA A 56 -10.31 19.88 5.66
CA ALA A 56 -11.74 20.01 5.42
C ALA A 56 -12.59 19.48 6.60
N ILE A 57 -12.23 18.30 7.12
CA ILE A 57 -12.89 17.73 8.31
C ILE A 57 -12.68 18.63 9.52
N GLY A 58 -11.47 19.13 9.74
CA GLY A 58 -11.16 20.03 10.86
C GLY A 58 -12.03 21.28 10.87
N VAL A 59 -12.18 21.93 9.71
CA VAL A 59 -13.03 23.12 9.58
C VAL A 59 -14.51 22.79 9.75
N TRP A 60 -14.99 21.63 9.28
CA TRP A 60 -16.38 21.23 9.51
C TRP A 60 -16.68 20.90 10.97
N VAL A 61 -15.74 20.26 11.67
CA VAL A 61 -15.84 19.99 13.11
C VAL A 61 -15.88 21.32 13.86
N ASP A 62 -14.96 22.24 13.57
CA ASP A 62 -14.92 23.56 14.20
C ASP A 62 -16.24 24.33 13.98
N ALA A 63 -16.72 24.36 12.73
CA ALA A 63 -17.99 24.99 12.38
C ALA A 63 -19.24 24.28 12.95
N ALA A 64 -19.13 23.05 13.44
CA ALA A 64 -20.24 22.33 14.09
C ALA A 64 -20.36 22.67 15.58
N PHE A 65 -19.25 23.04 16.22
CA PHE A 65 -19.20 23.40 17.64
C PHE A 65 -19.23 24.92 17.89
N GLN A 66 -19.17 25.72 16.82
CA GLN A 66 -19.25 27.17 16.92
C GLN A 66 -20.67 27.62 17.30
N THR A 67 -20.79 28.26 18.47
CA THR A 67 -22.07 28.77 19.01
C THR A 67 -22.42 30.20 18.57
N GLU A 68 -21.44 30.94 18.07
CA GLU A 68 -21.63 32.31 17.57
C GLU A 68 -22.03 32.33 16.09
N PRO A 69 -22.80 33.33 15.64
CA PRO A 69 -23.20 33.45 14.24
C PRO A 69 -21.96 33.57 13.34
N ILE A 70 -21.88 32.66 12.37
CA ILE A 70 -20.77 32.56 11.42
C ILE A 70 -20.76 33.81 10.53
N SER A 71 -19.58 34.42 10.37
CA SER A 71 -19.39 35.53 9.42
C SER A 71 -19.70 35.08 7.98
N ALA A 72 -20.31 35.95 7.17
CA ALA A 72 -20.68 35.64 5.78
C ALA A 72 -19.51 35.08 4.94
N THR A 73 -18.28 35.51 5.21
CA THR A 73 -17.08 35.01 4.55
C THR A 73 -16.79 33.54 4.88
N ALA A 74 -17.05 33.11 6.11
CA ALA A 74 -16.84 31.74 6.57
C ALA A 74 -17.95 30.80 6.04
N GLU A 75 -19.15 31.30 5.81
CA GLU A 75 -20.23 30.55 5.16
C GLU A 75 -19.90 30.21 3.69
N VAL A 76 -19.30 31.16 2.96
CA VAL A 76 -18.82 30.92 1.58
C VAL A 76 -17.66 29.91 1.57
N LEU A 77 -16.72 30.02 2.51
CA LEU A 77 -15.61 29.08 2.64
C LEU A 77 -16.14 27.64 2.87
N LYS A 78 -17.12 27.49 3.76
CA LYS A 78 -17.73 26.20 4.11
C LYS A 78 -18.53 25.59 2.96
N SER A 79 -19.28 26.40 2.22
CA SER A 79 -20.21 25.95 1.18
C SER A 79 -19.54 25.68 -0.17
N VAL A 80 -18.46 26.39 -0.51
CA VAL A 80 -17.83 26.31 -1.83
C VAL A 80 -16.42 25.75 -1.76
N VAL A 81 -15.57 26.31 -0.90
CA VAL A 81 -14.13 26.00 -0.90
C VAL A 81 -13.86 24.62 -0.29
N LEU A 82 -14.49 24.28 0.83
CA LEU A 82 -14.27 22.98 1.49
C LEU A 82 -14.68 21.78 0.60
N PRO A 83 -15.84 21.78 -0.10
CA PRO A 83 -16.17 20.71 -1.03
C PRO A 83 -15.15 20.57 -2.16
N ILE A 84 -14.63 21.67 -2.71
CA ILE A 84 -13.59 21.65 -3.75
C ILE A 84 -12.31 20.99 -3.22
N ILE A 85 -11.88 21.35 -2.00
CA ILE A 85 -10.72 20.75 -1.33
C ILE A 85 -10.91 19.24 -1.14
N VAL A 86 -12.10 18.81 -0.74
CA VAL A 86 -12.42 17.38 -0.60
C VAL A 86 -12.34 16.66 -1.94
N VAL A 87 -12.91 17.23 -3.01
CA VAL A 87 -12.84 16.65 -4.36
C VAL A 87 -11.38 16.52 -4.80
N LEU A 88 -10.56 17.55 -4.61
CA LEU A 88 -9.12 17.48 -4.92
C LEU A 88 -8.41 16.41 -4.08
N GLY A 89 -8.73 16.30 -2.79
CA GLY A 89 -8.21 15.25 -1.92
C GLY A 89 -8.56 13.85 -2.42
N VAL A 90 -9.81 13.63 -2.83
CA VAL A 90 -10.27 12.35 -3.41
C VAL A 90 -9.55 12.03 -4.72
N LEU A 91 -9.32 13.03 -5.59
CA LEU A 91 -8.56 12.86 -6.83
C LEU A 91 -7.10 12.47 -6.54
N CYS A 92 -6.46 13.07 -5.53
CA CYS A 92 -5.13 12.66 -5.09
C CYS A 92 -5.12 11.20 -4.60
N TYR A 93 -6.14 10.77 -3.85
CA TYR A 93 -6.29 9.37 -3.44
C TYR A 93 -6.45 8.42 -4.63
N ALA A 94 -7.26 8.79 -5.62
CA ALA A 94 -7.42 8.02 -6.84
C ALA A 94 -6.09 7.87 -7.61
N GLY A 95 -5.32 8.97 -7.72
CA GLY A 95 -3.97 8.94 -8.30
C GLY A 95 -3.00 8.04 -7.53
N GLY A 96 -3.02 8.10 -6.19
CA GLY A 96 -2.22 7.23 -5.33
C GLY A 96 -2.56 5.74 -5.50
N ILE A 97 -3.85 5.40 -5.58
CA ILE A 97 -4.32 4.02 -5.82
C ILE A 97 -3.89 3.53 -7.21
N TRP A 98 -4.03 4.37 -8.24
CA TRP A 98 -3.58 4.01 -9.58
C TRP A 98 -2.09 3.69 -9.61
N GLN A 99 -1.27 4.47 -8.90
CA GLN A 99 0.17 4.24 -8.83
C GLN A 99 0.53 2.92 -8.13
N ILE A 100 -0.21 2.52 -7.09
CA ILE A 100 -0.06 1.20 -6.47
C ILE A 100 -0.40 0.09 -7.48
N CYS A 101 -1.48 0.25 -8.25
CA CYS A 101 -1.87 -0.71 -9.28
C CYS A 101 -0.80 -0.83 -10.38
N ALA A 102 -0.26 0.30 -10.85
CA ALA A 102 0.83 0.33 -11.83
C ALA A 102 2.08 -0.41 -11.32
N ARG A 103 2.47 -0.17 -10.06
CA ARG A 103 3.59 -0.88 -9.42
C ARG A 103 3.34 -2.38 -9.34
N LYS A 104 2.14 -2.81 -8.94
CA LYS A 104 1.77 -4.24 -8.90
C LYS A 104 1.88 -4.88 -10.27
N SER A 105 1.43 -4.19 -11.31
CA SER A 105 1.53 -4.66 -12.69
C SER A 105 3.00 -4.86 -13.10
N MET A 106 3.85 -3.87 -12.84
CA MET A 106 5.28 -3.93 -13.19
C MET A 106 6.00 -5.07 -12.46
N LEU A 107 5.75 -5.24 -11.16
CA LEU A 107 6.30 -6.36 -10.40
C LEU A 107 5.83 -7.74 -10.92
N ASN A 108 4.61 -7.84 -11.43
CA ASN A 108 4.12 -9.07 -12.03
C ASN A 108 4.80 -9.36 -13.38
N THR A 109 5.08 -8.33 -14.18
CA THR A 109 5.87 -8.46 -15.42
C THR A 109 7.27 -8.98 -15.13
N ILE A 110 7.98 -8.36 -14.18
CA ILE A 110 9.34 -8.78 -13.79
C ILE A 110 9.37 -10.24 -13.33
N LYS A 111 8.38 -10.64 -12.51
CA LYS A 111 8.24 -12.04 -12.06
C LYS A 111 7.99 -13.00 -13.21
N LYS A 112 7.28 -12.58 -14.25
CA LYS A 112 7.01 -13.40 -15.44
C LYS A 112 8.29 -13.58 -16.25
N GLU A 113 8.97 -12.49 -16.59
CA GLU A 113 10.21 -12.51 -17.37
C GLU A 113 11.32 -13.31 -16.68
N SER A 114 11.47 -13.14 -15.35
CA SER A 114 12.46 -13.90 -14.59
C SER A 114 12.16 -15.40 -14.52
N ARG A 115 10.88 -15.81 -14.57
CA ARG A 115 10.51 -17.24 -14.61
C ARG A 115 10.80 -17.87 -15.96
N GLU A 116 10.60 -17.12 -17.04
CA GLU A 116 10.91 -17.58 -18.40
C GLU A 116 12.42 -17.75 -18.58
N LEU A 117 13.22 -16.80 -18.09
CA LEU A 117 14.69 -16.90 -18.10
C LEU A 117 15.22 -18.02 -17.21
N GLY A 118 14.60 -18.27 -16.05
CA GLY A 118 14.99 -19.35 -15.14
C GLY A 118 14.53 -20.76 -15.57
N GLY A 119 13.64 -20.87 -16.56
CA GLY A 119 13.12 -22.14 -17.09
C GLY A 119 13.79 -22.61 -18.38
N SER A 120 14.77 -21.86 -18.90
CA SER A 120 15.53 -22.20 -20.12
C SER A 120 16.82 -22.99 -19.82
N ASN A 121 16.82 -23.81 -18.76
CA ASN A 121 17.89 -24.77 -18.44
C ASN A 121 17.31 -26.17 -18.28
#